data_AF-A0A920TDB6-F1
#
_entry.id   AF-A0A920TDB6-F1
#
_cell.length_a   1.000
_cell.length_b   1.000
_cell.length_c   1.000
_cell.angle_alpha   90.00
_cell.angle_beta   90.00
_cell.angle_gamma   90.00
#
_symmetry.space_group_name_H-M   'P 1'
#
loop_
_entity.id
_entity.type
_entity.pdbx_description
1 polymer ?
#
loop_
_entity_poly.entity_id
_entity_poly.type
_entity_poly.pdbx_seq_one_letter_code
_entity_poly.pdbx_strand_id
1 'polypeptide(L)'
;MQKASILGYDGKCRKLTDIERSRYEDEGLPYVIRFAMPDSGLSFVKDLIRGEIEFDNSLADDFILLKADGFPTYHLASVVDDHFMGITHVFRGEEWVSSVPRHIQLYEAFNWDKPFFAHLPTILAPDRSKLSKRHGATSVLEYKKMGYLPQAMVNFLSLLGWSLDGDTTIISIDQLVDNFDPSRISASGAIFDIDKLDWMNGQYIRNMREKELGEVLFKYWNEYPPNEFERSPGLEETTSIASMVKERLGTLSQALLL
;
A
#
# COMPACT_ATOMS: atom_id res chain seq x y z
N MET A 1 -0.54 31.66 28.92
CA MET A 1 -1.50 30.83 28.16
C MET A 1 -1.16 29.38 28.43
N GLN A 2 -2.07 28.64 29.03
CA GLN A 2 -1.89 27.24 29.39
C GLN A 2 -1.88 26.43 28.08
N LYS A 3 -0.74 25.83 27.71
CA LYS A 3 -0.66 24.93 26.55
C LYS A 3 -1.72 23.84 26.76
N ALA A 4 -2.60 23.64 25.78
CA ALA A 4 -3.40 22.42 25.69
C ALA A 4 -2.45 21.22 25.87
N SER A 5 -2.83 20.22 26.66
CA SER A 5 -1.97 19.06 26.90
C SER A 5 -1.70 18.36 25.57
N ILE A 6 -0.52 18.59 25.00
CA ILE A 6 -0.06 17.91 23.79
C ILE A 6 0.03 16.43 24.16
N LEU A 7 -0.70 15.59 23.43
CA LEU A 7 -0.64 14.15 23.59
C LEU A 7 0.72 13.68 23.04
N GLY A 8 1.62 13.22 23.90
CA GLY A 8 2.98 12.85 23.50
C GLY A 8 3.98 12.94 24.63
N TYR A 9 5.26 12.76 24.31
CA TYR A 9 6.35 12.91 25.27
C TYR A 9 6.49 14.37 25.75
N ASP A 10 6.70 14.56 27.05
CA ASP A 10 6.75 15.87 27.72
C ASP A 10 8.13 16.56 27.67
N GLY A 11 9.12 15.93 27.03
CA GLY A 11 10.48 16.46 26.94
C GLY A 11 11.30 16.31 28.23
N LYS A 12 10.84 15.52 29.21
CA LYS A 12 11.48 15.40 30.55
C LYS A 12 13.00 15.20 30.51
N CYS A 13 13.51 14.42 29.57
CA CYS A 13 14.93 14.09 29.47
C CYS A 13 15.71 14.97 28.49
N ARG A 14 15.09 15.97 27.85
CA ARG A 14 15.73 16.83 26.84
C ARG A 14 16.83 17.71 27.42
N LYS A 15 16.74 18.04 28.72
CA LYS A 15 17.65 18.95 29.44
C LYS A 15 18.25 18.31 30.70
N LEU A 16 18.41 16.99 30.71
CA LEU A 16 19.13 16.34 31.82
C LEU A 16 20.50 16.98 31.99
N THR A 17 20.83 17.30 33.22
CA THR A 17 22.18 17.73 33.61
C THR A 17 23.15 16.57 33.51
N ASP A 18 24.44 16.86 33.40
CA ASP A 18 25.48 15.82 33.37
C ASP A 18 25.43 14.94 34.63
N ILE A 19 25.12 15.52 35.79
CA ILE A 19 24.96 14.80 37.06
C ILE A 19 23.79 13.81 36.99
N GLU A 20 22.63 14.23 36.47
CA GLU A 20 21.48 13.34 36.33
C GLU A 20 21.73 12.23 35.31
N ARG A 21 22.41 12.55 34.20
CA ARG A 21 22.77 11.58 33.18
C ARG A 21 23.73 10.53 33.73
N SER A 22 24.83 10.95 34.37
CA SER A 22 25.79 10.04 34.99
C SER A 22 25.14 9.15 36.04
N ARG A 23 24.23 9.68 36.87
CA ARG A 23 23.49 8.86 37.82
C ARG A 23 22.67 7.75 37.14
N TYR A 24 21.96 8.06 36.05
CA TYR A 24 21.18 7.06 35.33
C TYR A 24 22.05 6.00 34.61
N GLU A 25 23.21 6.42 34.10
CA GLU A 25 24.21 5.53 33.50
C GLU A 25 24.82 4.59 34.54
N ASP A 26 25.20 5.10 35.72
CA ASP A 26 25.72 4.32 36.86
C ASP A 26 24.68 3.31 37.41
N GLU A 27 23.40 3.68 37.39
CA GLU A 27 22.27 2.79 37.75
C GLU A 27 22.01 1.70 36.69
N GLY A 28 22.63 1.79 35.51
CA GLY A 28 22.47 0.82 34.42
C GLY A 28 21.05 0.79 33.85
N LEU A 29 20.32 1.91 33.91
CA LEU A 29 18.93 1.95 33.45
C LEU A 29 18.85 1.85 31.92
N PRO A 30 17.94 1.02 31.38
CA PRO A 30 17.71 0.99 29.93
C PRO A 30 17.17 2.34 29.46
N TYR A 31 17.69 2.83 28.33
CA TYR A 31 17.27 4.09 27.73
C TYR A 31 16.92 3.92 26.26
N VAL A 32 16.21 4.90 25.73
CA VAL A 32 15.88 5.02 24.31
C VAL A 32 16.55 6.28 23.76
N ILE A 33 16.82 6.32 22.45
CA ILE A 33 17.27 7.55 21.78
C ILE A 33 16.04 8.20 21.15
N ARG A 34 15.83 9.49 21.43
CA ARG A 34 14.73 10.28 20.87
C ARG A 34 15.26 11.37 19.95
N PHE A 35 14.51 11.70 18.92
CA PHE A 35 14.75 12.86 18.07
C PHE A 35 14.20 14.10 18.75
N ALA A 36 15.02 15.14 18.88
CA ALA A 36 14.58 16.42 19.42
C ALA A 36 13.86 17.22 18.31
N MET A 37 12.52 17.17 18.29
CA MET A 37 11.73 17.97 17.35
C MET A 37 11.92 19.46 17.63
N PRO A 38 11.94 20.32 16.59
CA PRO A 38 11.92 21.77 16.80
C PRO A 38 10.69 22.22 17.59
N ASP A 39 10.87 23.12 18.56
CA ASP A 39 9.77 23.64 19.38
C ASP A 39 8.86 24.63 18.60
N SER A 40 9.27 25.03 17.40
CA SER A 40 8.56 25.98 16.52
C SER A 40 8.96 25.80 15.06
N GLY A 41 8.25 26.50 14.16
CA GLY A 41 8.46 26.42 12.72
C GLY A 41 7.53 25.43 12.04
N LEU A 42 7.65 25.35 10.71
CA LEU A 42 6.80 24.50 9.88
C LEU A 42 7.65 23.45 9.17
N SER A 43 7.18 22.21 9.16
CA SER A 43 7.62 21.20 8.19
C SER A 43 6.70 21.26 6.98
N PHE A 44 7.28 21.46 5.79
CA PHE A 44 6.55 21.64 4.54
C PHE A 44 6.90 20.53 3.53
N VAL A 45 5.88 19.99 2.86
CA VAL A 45 6.05 19.12 1.69
C VAL A 45 5.10 19.56 0.56
N LYS A 46 5.58 19.45 -0.67
CA LYS A 46 4.72 19.47 -1.86
C LYS A 46 4.50 18.02 -2.30
N ASP A 47 3.39 17.45 -1.86
CA ASP A 47 2.97 16.09 -2.24
C ASP A 47 2.45 16.08 -3.69
N LEU A 48 2.80 15.03 -4.43
CA LEU A 48 2.45 14.91 -5.85
C LEU A 48 0.95 14.71 -6.10
N ILE A 49 0.19 14.25 -5.10
CA ILE A 49 -1.25 13.97 -5.20
C ILE A 49 -2.04 15.01 -4.39
N ARG A 50 -1.56 15.36 -3.20
CA ARG A 50 -2.28 16.20 -2.23
C ARG A 50 -1.90 17.67 -2.29
N GLY A 51 -0.89 18.03 -3.08
CA GLY A 51 -0.39 19.39 -3.16
C GLY A 51 0.41 19.79 -1.92
N GLU A 52 0.34 21.06 -1.56
CA GLU A 52 1.12 21.61 -0.45
C GLU A 52 0.52 21.24 0.90
N ILE A 53 1.34 20.64 1.76
CA ILE A 53 0.96 20.23 3.12
C ILE A 53 1.95 20.84 4.11
N GLU A 54 1.42 21.51 5.11
CA GLU A 54 2.17 22.16 6.19
C GLU A 54 1.84 21.55 7.55
N PHE A 55 2.87 21.38 8.37
CA PHE A 55 2.75 20.86 9.73
C PHE A 55 3.45 21.80 10.70
N ASP A 56 2.76 22.20 11.77
CA ASP A 56 3.36 22.94 12.87
C ASP A 56 4.23 22.00 13.71
N ASN A 57 5.55 22.25 13.72
CA ASN A 57 6.52 21.43 14.45
C ASN A 57 6.23 21.39 15.95
N SER A 58 5.60 22.44 16.51
CA SER A 58 5.26 22.50 17.94
C SER A 58 4.20 21.49 18.37
N LEU A 59 3.49 20.88 17.42
CA LEU A 59 2.49 19.83 17.66
C LEU A 59 3.11 18.42 17.65
N ALA A 60 4.36 18.26 17.23
CA ALA A 60 5.06 16.99 17.18
C ALA A 60 5.98 16.81 18.40
N ASP A 61 5.85 15.67 19.07
CA ASP A 61 6.68 15.33 20.23
C ASP A 61 8.03 14.71 19.83
N ASP A 62 8.99 14.69 20.77
CA ASP A 62 10.28 14.03 20.59
C ASP A 62 10.11 12.50 20.53
N PHE A 63 10.03 11.98 19.30
CA PHE A 63 9.77 10.56 19.05
C PHE A 63 11.01 9.70 19.21
N ILE A 64 10.77 8.42 19.49
CA ILE A 64 11.84 7.43 19.64
C ILE A 64 12.43 7.10 18.27
N LEU A 65 13.76 7.15 18.17
CA LEU A 65 14.56 6.71 17.03
C LEU A 65 15.11 5.30 17.23
N LEU A 66 15.66 5.03 18.42
CA LEU A 66 16.21 3.73 18.80
C LEU A 66 15.59 3.30 20.12
N LYS A 67 15.11 2.06 20.15
CA LYS A 67 14.57 1.43 21.34
C LYS A 67 15.71 0.97 22.27
N ALA A 68 15.36 0.58 23.50
CA ALA A 68 16.34 0.11 24.49
C ALA A 68 17.02 -1.22 24.12
N ASP A 69 16.43 -1.98 23.20
CA ASP A 69 17.01 -3.19 22.61
C ASP A 69 18.02 -2.88 21.48
N GLY A 70 18.27 -1.60 21.19
CA GLY A 70 19.19 -1.16 20.13
C GLY A 70 18.60 -1.18 18.72
N PHE A 71 17.36 -1.62 18.53
CA PHE A 71 16.72 -1.63 17.21
C PHE A 71 16.08 -0.27 16.88
N PRO A 72 16.17 0.18 15.61
CA PRO A 72 15.56 1.43 15.17
C PRO A 72 14.03 1.32 15.15
N THR A 73 13.36 2.47 15.26
CA THR A 73 11.93 2.59 14.94
C THR A 73 11.73 2.77 13.44
N TYR A 74 10.47 2.65 13.00
CA TYR A 74 10.08 2.88 11.61
C TYR A 74 10.61 4.20 11.05
N HIS A 75 10.52 5.30 11.81
CA HIS A 75 10.90 6.62 11.30
C HIS A 75 12.39 6.72 10.98
N LEU A 76 13.27 6.22 11.88
CA LEU A 76 14.70 6.22 11.62
C LEU A 76 15.04 5.28 10.46
N ALA A 77 14.54 4.04 10.50
CA ALA A 77 14.82 3.03 9.48
C ALA A 77 14.37 3.49 8.09
N SER A 78 13.13 3.99 7.95
CA SER A 78 12.58 4.46 6.68
C SER A 78 13.43 5.56 6.05
N VAL A 79 13.79 6.60 6.81
CA VAL A 79 14.56 7.74 6.26
C VAL A 79 15.99 7.33 5.88
N VAL A 80 16.62 6.51 6.73
CA VAL A 80 17.97 6.00 6.48
C VAL A 80 18.00 5.09 5.25
N ASP A 81 17.08 4.12 5.17
CA ASP A 81 17.00 3.18 4.05
C ASP A 81 16.64 3.91 2.74
N ASP A 82 15.67 4.83 2.76
CA ASP A 82 15.29 5.62 1.58
C ASP A 82 16.51 6.38 1.02
N HIS A 83 17.31 7.01 1.88
CA HIS A 83 18.51 7.73 1.48
C HIS A 83 19.58 6.79 0.88
N PHE A 84 19.95 5.73 1.61
CA PHE A 84 21.02 4.82 1.17
C PHE A 84 20.62 3.96 -0.04
N MET A 85 19.33 3.74 -0.27
CA MET A 85 18.81 3.07 -1.46
C MET A 85 18.55 4.03 -2.63
N GLY A 86 18.77 5.34 -2.46
CA GLY A 86 18.59 6.34 -3.52
C GLY A 86 17.13 6.50 -3.97
N ILE A 87 16.18 6.36 -3.05
CA ILE A 87 14.76 6.52 -3.34
C ILE A 87 14.48 7.96 -3.77
N THR A 88 13.91 8.12 -4.96
CA THR A 88 13.55 9.44 -5.52
C THR A 88 12.10 9.83 -5.25
N HIS A 89 11.21 8.84 -5.18
CA HIS A 89 9.78 9.02 -4.99
C HIS A 89 9.22 8.00 -4.01
N VAL A 90 8.52 8.47 -2.98
CA VAL A 90 7.87 7.64 -1.97
C VAL A 90 6.37 7.65 -2.20
N PHE A 91 5.85 6.56 -2.78
CA PHE A 91 4.42 6.30 -2.92
C PHE A 91 3.95 5.42 -1.76
N ARG A 92 3.00 5.91 -0.96
CA ARG A 92 2.47 5.18 0.20
C ARG A 92 1.05 5.62 0.56
N GLY A 93 0.35 4.87 1.38
CA GLY A 93 -1.01 5.22 1.81
C GLY A 93 -1.07 6.52 2.62
N GLU A 94 -2.20 7.23 2.55
CA GLU A 94 -2.42 8.50 3.25
C GLU A 94 -2.36 8.41 4.77
N GLU A 95 -2.50 7.22 5.36
CA GLU A 95 -2.34 7.03 6.80
C GLU A 95 -0.94 7.46 7.29
N TRP A 96 0.05 7.47 6.40
CA TRP A 96 1.42 7.87 6.70
C TRP A 96 1.68 9.37 6.55
N VAL A 97 0.70 10.18 6.11
CA VAL A 97 0.83 11.64 6.01
C VAL A 97 1.23 12.25 7.36
N SER A 98 0.66 11.74 8.46
CA SER A 98 1.00 12.19 9.82
C SER A 98 2.48 11.98 10.22
N SER A 99 3.20 11.11 9.51
CA SER A 99 4.63 10.84 9.75
C SER A 99 5.56 11.78 8.98
N VAL A 100 5.04 12.50 7.99
CA VAL A 100 5.81 13.43 7.14
C VAL A 100 6.63 14.46 7.93
N PRO A 101 6.09 15.20 8.93
CA PRO A 101 6.88 16.18 9.66
C PRO A 101 8.11 15.56 10.33
N ARG A 102 7.96 14.35 10.90
CA ARG A 102 9.08 13.62 11.52
C ARG A 102 10.15 13.25 10.50
N HIS A 103 9.74 12.80 9.31
CA HIS A 103 10.67 12.40 8.26
C HIS A 103 11.40 13.61 7.67
N ILE A 104 10.70 14.73 7.43
CA ILE A 104 11.32 15.99 6.98
C ILE A 104 12.40 16.43 7.96
N GLN A 105 12.08 16.49 9.25
CA GLN A 105 13.04 16.92 10.26
C GLN A 105 14.24 15.97 10.36
N LEU A 106 14.06 14.67 10.10
CA LEU A 106 15.18 13.73 10.01
C LEU A 106 16.08 14.01 8.79
N TYR A 107 15.49 14.18 7.59
CA TYR A 107 16.25 14.55 6.39
C TYR A 107 17.03 15.86 6.60
N GLU A 108 16.40 16.87 7.20
CA GLU A 108 17.03 18.14 7.54
C GLU A 108 18.18 17.96 8.55
N ALA A 109 17.98 17.18 9.61
CA ALA A 109 19.00 16.92 10.63
C ALA A 109 20.22 16.16 10.08
N PHE A 110 20.01 15.24 9.13
CA PHE A 110 21.09 14.55 8.42
C PHE A 110 21.71 15.38 7.29
N ASN A 111 21.13 16.54 6.97
CA ASN A 111 21.49 17.36 5.82
C ASN A 111 21.42 16.57 4.50
N TRP A 112 20.32 15.85 4.31
CA TRP A 112 20.02 15.03 3.15
C TRP A 112 18.87 15.60 2.33
N ASP A 113 18.91 15.37 1.02
CA ASP A 113 17.80 15.67 0.13
C ASP A 113 16.64 14.70 0.40
N LYS A 114 15.43 15.25 0.52
CA LYS A 114 14.20 14.48 0.68
C LYS A 114 13.67 14.00 -0.67
N PRO A 115 13.09 12.79 -0.76
CA PRO A 115 12.41 12.33 -1.96
C PRO A 115 11.12 13.14 -2.20
N PHE A 116 10.55 12.99 -3.40
CA PHE A 116 9.17 13.41 -3.65
C PHE A 116 8.21 12.46 -2.92
N PHE A 117 7.15 13.01 -2.33
CA PHE A 117 6.13 12.21 -1.65
C PHE A 117 4.83 12.18 -2.46
N ALA A 118 4.19 11.02 -2.50
CA ALA A 118 2.88 10.82 -3.11
C ALA A 118 2.01 9.95 -2.19
N HIS A 119 1.09 10.57 -1.45
CA HIS A 119 0.22 9.86 -0.51
C HIS A 119 -1.08 9.40 -1.16
N LEU A 120 -1.13 8.12 -1.50
CA LEU A 120 -2.23 7.42 -2.18
C LEU A 120 -3.53 7.49 -1.36
N PRO A 121 -4.70 7.64 -2.02
CA PRO A 121 -5.99 7.68 -1.34
C PRO A 121 -6.32 6.35 -0.67
N THR A 122 -7.09 6.39 0.42
CA THR A 122 -7.60 5.19 1.08
C THR A 122 -8.55 4.43 0.16
N ILE A 123 -8.40 3.11 0.12
CA ILE A 123 -9.39 2.22 -0.48
C ILE A 123 -10.57 2.07 0.49
N LEU A 124 -11.77 2.37 0.00
CA LEU A 124 -13.01 2.36 0.74
C LEU A 124 -13.82 1.11 0.44
N ALA A 125 -14.63 0.68 1.41
CA ALA A 125 -15.69 -0.29 1.19
C ALA A 125 -16.90 0.36 0.49
N PRO A 126 -17.88 -0.41 -0.02
CA PRO A 126 -19.08 0.12 -0.67
C PRO A 126 -19.89 1.12 0.20
N ASP A 127 -19.83 0.96 1.52
CA ASP A 127 -20.45 1.87 2.50
C ASP A 127 -19.63 3.14 2.78
N ARG A 128 -18.53 3.35 2.05
CA ARG A 128 -17.55 4.45 2.17
C ARG A 128 -16.73 4.46 3.46
N SER A 129 -16.82 3.41 4.29
CA SER A 129 -15.88 3.21 5.38
C SER A 129 -14.52 2.73 4.87
N LYS A 130 -13.48 2.78 5.70
CA LYS A 130 -12.17 2.21 5.33
C LYS A 130 -12.33 0.71 5.05
N LEU A 131 -11.80 0.25 3.91
CA LEU A 131 -11.83 -1.17 3.57
C LEU A 131 -11.12 -1.97 4.66
N SER A 132 -11.78 -3.04 5.14
CA SER A 132 -11.30 -3.85 6.25
C SER A 132 -11.72 -5.30 6.05
N LYS A 133 -11.13 -6.23 6.83
CA LYS A 133 -11.51 -7.66 6.80
C LYS A 133 -13.01 -7.90 7.00
N ARG A 134 -13.71 -7.00 7.71
CA ARG A 134 -15.17 -7.09 7.93
C ARG A 134 -15.98 -6.89 6.65
N HIS A 135 -15.41 -6.19 5.68
CA HIS A 135 -16.02 -5.90 4.38
C HIS A 135 -15.61 -6.92 3.30
N GLY A 136 -15.11 -8.09 3.70
CA GLY A 136 -14.63 -9.11 2.77
C GLY A 136 -13.25 -8.80 2.16
N ALA A 137 -12.55 -7.77 2.65
CA ALA A 137 -11.19 -7.48 2.22
C ALA A 137 -10.30 -8.70 2.51
N THR A 138 -9.93 -9.40 1.46
CA THR A 138 -9.13 -10.61 1.52
C THR A 138 -7.76 -10.38 0.91
N SER A 139 -6.86 -11.35 1.06
CA SER A 139 -5.53 -11.24 0.47
C SER A 139 -5.60 -11.41 -1.04
N VAL A 140 -4.64 -10.84 -1.77
CA VAL A 140 -4.49 -11.07 -3.22
C VAL A 140 -4.38 -12.57 -3.54
N LEU A 141 -3.82 -13.36 -2.62
CA LEU A 141 -3.72 -14.82 -2.75
C LEU A 141 -5.09 -15.51 -2.68
N GLU A 142 -6.04 -14.98 -1.91
CA GLU A 142 -7.41 -15.52 -1.89
C GLU A 142 -8.14 -15.20 -3.19
N TYR A 143 -7.96 -13.99 -3.75
CA TYR A 143 -8.48 -13.71 -5.11
C TYR A 143 -7.86 -14.64 -6.16
N LYS A 144 -6.56 -14.94 -6.06
CA LYS A 144 -5.94 -15.94 -6.94
C LYS A 144 -6.63 -17.31 -6.82
N LYS A 145 -6.90 -17.78 -5.60
CA LYS A 145 -7.64 -19.03 -5.34
C LYS A 145 -9.08 -18.99 -5.82
N MET A 146 -9.73 -17.83 -5.82
CA MET A 146 -11.08 -17.66 -6.36
C MET A 146 -11.10 -17.67 -7.90
N GLY A 147 -9.93 -17.67 -8.56
CA GLY A 147 -9.81 -17.74 -10.00
C GLY A 147 -9.81 -16.37 -10.70
N TYR A 148 -9.41 -15.30 -10.00
CA TYR A 148 -9.15 -14.02 -10.65
C TYR A 148 -7.79 -14.04 -11.34
N LEU A 149 -7.74 -13.46 -12.54
CA LEU A 149 -6.55 -13.35 -13.36
C LEU A 149 -5.63 -12.23 -12.85
N PRO A 150 -4.31 -12.43 -12.86
CA PRO A 150 -3.36 -11.42 -12.37
C PRO A 150 -3.47 -10.10 -13.15
N GLN A 151 -3.63 -10.15 -14.46
CA GLN A 151 -3.79 -8.94 -15.30
C GLN A 151 -5.08 -8.17 -14.99
N ALA A 152 -6.19 -8.88 -14.70
CA ALA A 152 -7.44 -8.25 -14.30
C ALA A 152 -7.31 -7.58 -12.93
N MET A 153 -6.64 -8.24 -11.98
CA MET A 153 -6.36 -7.67 -10.66
C MET A 153 -5.47 -6.42 -10.75
N VAL A 154 -4.40 -6.45 -11.55
CA VAL A 154 -3.54 -5.28 -11.74
C VAL A 154 -4.31 -4.11 -12.35
N ASN A 155 -5.09 -4.35 -13.42
CA ASN A 155 -5.91 -3.31 -14.04
C ASN A 155 -6.98 -2.78 -13.08
N PHE A 156 -7.62 -3.63 -12.29
CA PHE A 156 -8.62 -3.20 -11.31
C PHE A 156 -7.99 -2.32 -10.23
N LEU A 157 -6.90 -2.77 -9.61
CA LEU A 157 -6.21 -2.03 -8.56
C LEU A 157 -5.63 -0.72 -9.08
N SER A 158 -5.13 -0.67 -10.32
CA SER A 158 -4.64 0.58 -10.90
C SER A 158 -5.77 1.60 -11.07
N LEU A 159 -7.01 1.19 -11.31
CA LEU A 159 -8.15 2.10 -11.41
C LEU A 159 -8.67 2.58 -10.05
N LEU A 160 -8.14 2.07 -8.93
CA LEU A 160 -8.48 2.55 -7.59
C LEU A 160 -7.72 3.86 -7.29
N GLY A 161 -8.22 4.94 -7.87
CA GLY A 161 -7.70 6.29 -7.65
C GLY A 161 -7.00 6.87 -8.88
N TRP A 162 -6.58 6.07 -9.85
CA TRP A 162 -6.01 6.54 -11.12
C TRP A 162 -6.95 6.25 -12.29
N SER A 163 -6.87 7.05 -13.35
CA SER A 163 -7.60 6.83 -14.60
C SER A 163 -6.74 7.19 -15.80
N LEU A 164 -6.91 6.45 -16.90
CA LEU A 164 -6.23 6.76 -18.15
C LEU A 164 -6.79 8.06 -18.74
N ASP A 165 -8.08 8.10 -19.05
CA ASP A 165 -8.75 9.22 -19.73
C ASP A 165 -10.15 9.52 -19.14
N GLY A 166 -10.52 8.82 -18.06
CA GLY A 166 -11.83 8.91 -17.41
C GLY A 166 -12.83 7.85 -17.87
N ASP A 167 -12.64 7.23 -19.03
CA ASP A 167 -13.61 6.31 -19.66
C ASP A 167 -13.05 4.89 -19.85
N THR A 168 -11.76 4.78 -20.18
CA THR A 168 -11.10 3.50 -20.46
C THR A 168 -10.88 2.70 -19.17
N THR A 169 -11.46 1.50 -19.11
CA THR A 169 -11.40 0.62 -17.94
C THR A 169 -10.67 -0.70 -18.15
N ILE A 170 -10.55 -1.17 -19.39
CA ILE A 170 -9.74 -2.35 -19.73
C ILE A 170 -8.41 -1.86 -20.31
N ILE A 171 -7.34 -2.05 -19.55
CA ILE A 171 -6.00 -1.49 -19.83
C ILE A 171 -4.97 -2.61 -19.62
N SER A 172 -4.16 -2.89 -20.63
CA SER A 172 -3.05 -3.83 -20.47
C SER A 172 -1.97 -3.29 -19.53
N ILE A 173 -1.11 -4.17 -19.00
CA ILE A 173 0.02 -3.73 -18.17
C ILE A 173 0.95 -2.80 -18.96
N ASP A 174 1.21 -3.08 -20.24
CA ASP A 174 2.04 -2.23 -21.09
C ASP A 174 1.42 -0.85 -21.28
N GLN A 175 0.11 -0.77 -21.55
CA GLN A 175 -0.61 0.50 -21.63
C GLN A 175 -0.57 1.26 -20.30
N LEU A 176 -0.69 0.56 -19.16
CA LEU A 176 -0.56 1.18 -17.84
C LEU A 176 0.83 1.75 -17.66
N VAL A 177 1.89 1.00 -17.96
CA VAL A 177 3.29 1.44 -17.83
C VAL A 177 3.57 2.65 -18.73
N ASP A 178 3.14 2.62 -19.99
CA ASP A 178 3.39 3.68 -20.96
C ASP A 178 2.65 4.98 -20.65
N ASN A 179 1.54 4.91 -19.90
CA ASN A 179 0.66 6.06 -19.65
C ASN A 179 0.54 6.45 -18.17
N PHE A 180 1.23 5.75 -17.26
CA PHE A 180 1.12 6.03 -15.84
C PHE A 180 1.68 7.41 -15.51
N ASP A 181 0.78 8.29 -15.06
CA ASP A 181 1.10 9.63 -14.62
C ASP A 181 0.53 9.83 -13.20
N PRO A 182 1.39 10.05 -12.17
CA PRO A 182 0.95 10.32 -10.81
C PRO A 182 -0.01 11.50 -10.69
N SER A 183 0.04 12.47 -11.59
CA SER A 183 -0.87 13.63 -11.55
C SER A 183 -2.32 13.26 -11.87
N ARG A 184 -2.57 12.07 -12.41
CA ARG A 184 -3.91 11.53 -12.68
C ARG A 184 -4.47 10.72 -11.51
N ILE A 185 -3.74 10.65 -10.40
CA ILE A 185 -4.23 10.04 -9.16
C ILE A 185 -5.12 11.06 -8.43
N SER A 186 -6.37 10.69 -8.19
CA SER A 186 -7.30 11.44 -7.36
C SER A 186 -6.94 11.31 -5.88
N ALA A 187 -6.98 12.42 -5.15
CA ALA A 187 -6.83 12.42 -3.70
C ALA A 187 -8.05 11.85 -2.95
N SER A 188 -9.18 11.62 -3.65
CA SER A 188 -10.40 11.07 -3.05
C SER A 188 -10.30 9.57 -2.86
N GLY A 189 -10.88 9.06 -1.77
CA GLY A 189 -10.95 7.62 -1.52
C GLY A 189 -11.61 6.84 -2.66
N ALA A 190 -11.04 5.68 -3.00
CA ALA A 190 -11.51 4.84 -4.10
C ALA A 190 -12.33 3.66 -3.57
N ILE A 191 -13.55 3.47 -4.06
CA ILE A 191 -14.42 2.37 -3.63
C ILE A 191 -13.94 1.07 -4.27
N PHE A 192 -13.71 0.05 -3.44
CA PHE A 192 -13.48 -1.32 -3.88
C PHE A 192 -14.82 -1.96 -4.29
N ASP A 193 -15.07 -2.02 -5.59
CA ASP A 193 -16.28 -2.59 -6.19
C ASP A 193 -15.98 -4.01 -6.72
N ILE A 194 -16.50 -5.03 -6.03
CA ILE A 194 -16.28 -6.44 -6.40
C ILE A 194 -17.00 -6.80 -7.70
N ASP A 195 -18.18 -6.24 -7.96
CA ASP A 195 -18.97 -6.54 -9.15
C ASP A 195 -18.23 -6.02 -10.40
N LYS A 196 -17.58 -4.85 -10.27
CA LYS A 196 -16.68 -4.32 -11.31
C LYS A 196 -15.47 -5.22 -11.54
N LEU A 197 -14.86 -5.77 -10.49
CA LEU A 197 -13.75 -6.71 -10.62
C LEU A 197 -14.20 -8.01 -11.31
N ASP A 198 -15.36 -8.55 -10.96
CA ASP A 198 -15.94 -9.75 -11.59
C ASP A 198 -16.19 -9.55 -13.08
N TRP A 199 -16.83 -8.43 -13.43
CA TRP A 199 -17.05 -8.04 -14.82
C TRP A 199 -15.73 -7.94 -15.58
N MET A 200 -14.75 -7.22 -15.02
CA MET A 200 -13.45 -7.00 -15.63
C MET A 200 -12.72 -8.32 -15.85
N ASN A 201 -12.68 -9.18 -14.84
CA ASN A 201 -12.04 -10.49 -14.94
C ASN A 201 -12.67 -11.34 -16.04
N GLY A 202 -14.00 -11.32 -16.15
CA GLY A 202 -14.72 -11.95 -17.25
C GLY A 202 -14.33 -11.40 -18.63
N GLN A 203 -14.10 -10.09 -18.77
CA GLN A 203 -13.60 -9.49 -20.02
C GLN A 203 -12.23 -10.07 -20.39
N TYR A 204 -11.33 -10.17 -19.41
CA TYR A 204 -10.01 -10.76 -19.63
C TYR A 204 -10.09 -12.24 -20.03
N ILE A 205 -10.97 -13.03 -19.41
CA ILE A 205 -11.19 -14.44 -19.80
C ILE A 205 -11.74 -14.54 -21.22
N ARG A 206 -12.76 -13.75 -21.57
CA ARG A 206 -13.38 -13.77 -22.91
C ARG A 206 -12.47 -13.26 -24.02
N ASN A 207 -11.49 -12.42 -23.71
CA ASN A 207 -10.52 -11.95 -24.68
C ASN A 207 -9.38 -12.94 -24.96
N MET A 208 -9.21 -14.00 -24.15
CA MET A 208 -8.22 -15.04 -24.42
C MET A 208 -8.62 -15.93 -25.59
N ARG A 209 -7.62 -16.48 -26.30
CA ARG A 209 -7.87 -17.58 -27.23
C ARG A 209 -8.22 -18.84 -26.44
N GLU A 210 -9.04 -19.73 -26.99
CA GLU A 210 -9.48 -20.95 -26.29
C GLU A 210 -8.32 -21.82 -25.81
N LYS A 211 -7.29 -21.97 -26.65
CA LYS A 211 -6.06 -22.68 -26.28
C LYS A 211 -5.34 -22.05 -25.08
N GLU A 212 -5.27 -20.72 -25.05
CA GLU A 212 -4.64 -19.98 -23.95
C GLU A 212 -5.46 -20.13 -22.65
N LEU A 213 -6.79 -20.03 -22.74
CA LEU A 213 -7.67 -20.27 -21.60
C LEU A 213 -7.54 -21.73 -21.10
N GLY A 214 -7.41 -22.71 -22.00
CA GLY A 214 -7.13 -24.10 -21.65
C GLY A 214 -5.85 -24.26 -20.85
N GLU A 215 -4.75 -23.63 -21.30
CA GLU A 215 -3.47 -23.61 -20.57
C GLU A 215 -3.58 -22.95 -19.18
N VAL A 216 -4.35 -21.87 -19.07
CA VAL A 216 -4.61 -21.17 -17.80
C VAL A 216 -5.43 -22.05 -16.85
N LEU A 217 -6.51 -22.67 -17.32
CA LEU A 217 -7.33 -23.60 -16.55
C LEU A 217 -6.53 -24.81 -16.09
N PHE A 218 -5.69 -25.38 -16.97
CA PHE A 218 -4.81 -26.49 -16.63
C PHE A 218 -3.87 -26.13 -15.48
N LYS A 219 -3.21 -24.97 -15.54
CA LYS A 219 -2.34 -24.49 -14.44
C LYS A 219 -3.14 -24.25 -13.16
N TYR A 220 -4.28 -23.59 -13.27
CA TYR A 220 -5.15 -23.26 -12.15
C TYR A 220 -5.64 -24.51 -11.40
N TRP A 221 -6.14 -25.52 -12.11
CA TRP A 221 -6.62 -26.76 -11.49
C TRP A 221 -5.51 -27.70 -11.00
N ASN A 222 -4.27 -27.55 -11.48
CA ASN A 222 -3.13 -28.24 -10.87
C ASN A 222 -2.70 -27.59 -9.55
N GLU A 223 -2.81 -26.27 -9.44
CA GLU A 223 -2.50 -25.55 -8.20
C GLU A 223 -3.65 -25.65 -7.18
N TYR A 224 -4.90 -25.58 -7.65
CA TYR A 224 -6.12 -25.62 -6.86
C TYR A 224 -7.05 -26.73 -7.39
N PRO A 225 -6.70 -28.01 -7.16
CA PRO A 225 -7.50 -29.14 -7.63
C PRO A 225 -8.89 -29.10 -7.00
N PRO A 226 -9.94 -29.08 -7.81
CA PRO A 226 -11.33 -29.19 -7.36
C PRO A 226 -11.58 -30.53 -6.67
N ASN A 227 -12.39 -30.54 -5.61
CA ASN A 227 -12.72 -31.78 -4.89
C ASN A 227 -13.59 -32.73 -5.73
N GLU A 228 -14.27 -32.19 -6.73
CA GLU A 228 -15.15 -32.90 -7.67
C GLU A 228 -14.36 -33.72 -8.71
N PHE A 229 -13.07 -33.45 -8.89
CA PHE A 229 -12.24 -34.13 -9.87
C PHE A 229 -11.67 -35.44 -9.31
N GLU A 230 -11.97 -36.57 -9.94
CA GLU A 230 -11.28 -37.84 -9.66
C GLU A 230 -9.80 -37.79 -10.07
N ARG A 231 -9.49 -37.03 -11.12
CA ARG A 231 -8.13 -36.66 -11.53
C ARG A 231 -8.15 -35.27 -12.18
N SER A 232 -7.03 -34.56 -12.11
CA SER A 232 -6.89 -33.31 -12.86
C SER A 232 -6.97 -33.58 -14.38
N PRO A 233 -7.74 -32.76 -15.13
CA PRO A 233 -7.83 -32.87 -16.58
C PRO A 233 -6.50 -32.51 -17.25
N GLY A 234 -6.21 -33.17 -18.37
CA GLY A 234 -5.06 -32.87 -19.21
C GLY A 234 -5.24 -31.58 -20.01
N LEU A 235 -4.20 -31.18 -20.76
CA LEU A 235 -4.22 -29.95 -21.54
C LEU A 235 -5.28 -29.96 -22.68
N GLU A 236 -5.48 -31.10 -23.33
CA GLU A 236 -6.50 -31.23 -24.38
C GLU A 236 -7.93 -31.15 -23.80
N GLU A 237 -8.15 -31.77 -22.64
CA GLU A 237 -9.43 -31.74 -21.93
C GLU A 237 -9.76 -30.31 -21.48
N THR A 238 -8.80 -29.62 -20.85
CA THR A 238 -8.97 -28.22 -20.42
C THR A 238 -9.20 -27.27 -21.59
N THR A 239 -8.54 -27.48 -22.74
CA THR A 239 -8.79 -26.68 -23.96
C THR A 239 -10.20 -26.93 -24.50
N SER A 240 -10.68 -28.18 -24.48
CA SER A 240 -12.03 -28.51 -24.90
C SER A 240 -13.07 -27.88 -23.97
N ILE A 241 -12.85 -27.95 -22.65
CA ILE A 241 -13.70 -27.28 -21.65
C ILE A 241 -13.71 -25.77 -21.87
N ALA A 242 -12.55 -25.15 -22.09
CA ALA A 242 -12.44 -23.72 -22.35
C ALA A 242 -13.38 -23.26 -23.47
N SER A 243 -13.44 -24.00 -24.60
CA SER A 243 -14.32 -23.65 -25.72
C SER A 243 -15.82 -23.66 -25.37
N MET A 244 -16.23 -24.45 -24.38
CA MET A 244 -17.64 -24.61 -23.97
C MET A 244 -18.07 -23.57 -22.93
N VAL A 245 -17.15 -23.17 -22.03
CA VAL A 245 -17.51 -22.36 -20.85
C VAL A 245 -17.09 -20.90 -20.95
N LYS A 246 -16.14 -20.56 -21.85
CA LYS A 246 -15.48 -19.24 -21.94
C LYS A 246 -16.42 -18.04 -21.81
N GLU A 247 -17.54 -18.03 -22.53
CA GLU A 247 -18.46 -16.89 -22.56
C GLU A 247 -19.22 -16.66 -21.24
N ARG A 248 -19.26 -17.68 -20.37
CA ARG A 248 -20.03 -17.68 -19.12
C ARG A 248 -19.16 -17.45 -17.88
N LEU A 249 -17.83 -17.50 -18.01
CA LEU A 249 -16.94 -17.37 -16.87
C LEU A 249 -16.78 -15.90 -16.43
N GLY A 250 -17.05 -15.66 -15.15
CA GLY A 250 -16.55 -14.50 -14.41
C GLY A 250 -15.21 -14.77 -13.74
N THR A 251 -14.95 -16.01 -13.31
CA THR A 251 -13.68 -16.46 -12.71
C THR A 251 -13.32 -17.87 -13.17
N LEU A 252 -12.06 -18.28 -13.00
CA LEU A 252 -11.61 -19.64 -13.34
C LEU A 252 -12.27 -20.72 -12.47
N SER A 253 -12.60 -20.41 -11.21
CA SER A 253 -13.27 -21.36 -10.31
C SER A 253 -14.66 -21.78 -10.79
N GLN A 254 -15.36 -20.90 -11.52
CA GLN A 254 -16.69 -21.16 -12.07
C GLN A 254 -16.69 -22.18 -13.21
N ALA A 255 -15.54 -22.49 -13.81
CA ALA A 255 -15.43 -23.49 -14.88
C ALA A 255 -15.79 -24.92 -14.44
N LEU A 256 -15.93 -25.14 -13.13
CA LEU A 256 -16.41 -26.38 -12.54
C LEU A 256 -17.93 -26.56 -12.56
N LEU A 257 -18.67 -25.45 -12.56
CA LEU A 257 -20.10 -25.43 -12.27
C LEU A 257 -20.98 -25.49 -13.53
N LEU A 258 -20.36 -25.67 -14.70
CA LEU A 258 -20.97 -25.55 -16.02
C LEU A 258 -20.66 -26.78 -16.89
#